data_AF-A0A842QG64-F1
#
_entry.id   AF-A0A842QG64-F1
#
_cell.length_a   1.000
_cell.length_b   1.000
_cell.length_c   1.000
_cell.angle_alpha   90.00
_cell.angle_beta   90.00
_cell.angle_gamma   90.00
#
_symmetry.space_group_name_H-M   'P 1'
#
loop_
_entity.id
_entity.type
_entity.pdbx_description
1 polymer ?
#
loop_
_entity_poly.entity_id
_entity_poly.type
_entity_poly.pdbx_seq_one_letter_code
_entity_poly.pdbx_strand_id
1 'polypeptide(L)'
;MSLYTQYYMVYMIDMTEVLSVRIDEDLKERLSYLMDHRKIVDRSAYLRQLIDRALTEDLLDYLADEVKSKRISVWKAASIAEIPWRAMVNELAKRDVPTYDEQAFREDLRFLEEH
;
A
#
# COMPACT_ATOMS: atom_id res chain seq x y z
N MET A 1 -28.87 -20.06 -7.77
CA MET A 1 -28.15 -18.98 -7.06
C MET A 1 -29.17 -17.98 -6.54
N SER A 2 -28.94 -17.38 -5.37
CA SER A 2 -29.86 -16.41 -4.76
C SER A 2 -29.79 -15.06 -5.49
N LEU A 3 -30.90 -14.32 -5.55
CA LEU A 3 -30.97 -12.94 -6.04
C LEU A 3 -29.93 -12.02 -5.36
N TYR A 4 -29.64 -12.30 -4.09
CA TYR A 4 -28.65 -11.54 -3.30
C TYR A 4 -27.23 -11.70 -3.84
N THR A 5 -26.87 -12.93 -4.26
CA THR A 5 -25.57 -13.23 -4.83
C THR A 5 -25.38 -12.57 -6.20
N GLN A 6 -26.47 -12.48 -6.97
CA GLN A 6 -26.45 -11.84 -8.29
C GLN A 6 -26.34 -10.32 -8.21
N TYR A 7 -27.04 -9.70 -7.26
CA TYR A 7 -26.91 -8.26 -6.97
C TYR A 7 -25.47 -7.89 -6.58
N TYR A 8 -24.85 -8.67 -5.68
CA TYR A 8 -23.46 -8.43 -5.27
C TYR A 8 -22.47 -8.56 -6.42
N MET A 9 -22.62 -9.55 -7.30
CA MET A 9 -21.75 -9.68 -8.48
C MET A 9 -21.87 -8.49 -9.43
N VAL A 10 -23.09 -8.03 -9.71
CA VAL A 10 -23.32 -6.87 -10.58
C VAL A 10 -22.72 -5.60 -9.95
N TYR A 11 -22.93 -5.38 -8.65
CA TYR A 11 -22.38 -4.24 -7.93
C TYR A 11 -20.84 -4.24 -7.91
N MET A 12 -20.22 -5.41 -7.73
CA MET A 12 -18.76 -5.51 -7.76
C MET A 12 -18.18 -5.26 -9.16
N ILE A 13 -18.88 -5.63 -10.24
CA ILE A 13 -18.43 -5.35 -11.60
C ILE A 13 -18.51 -3.84 -11.90
N ASP A 14 -19.58 -3.18 -11.45
CA ASP A 14 -19.81 -1.74 -11.69
C ASP A 14 -18.78 -0.85 -10.96
N MET A 15 -18.19 -1.36 -9.88
CA MET A 15 -17.12 -0.71 -9.09
C MET A 15 -15.71 -0.93 -9.66
N THR A 16 -15.56 -1.67 -10.76
CA THR A 16 -14.25 -1.96 -11.35
C THR A 16 -13.99 -1.16 -12.61
N GLU A 17 -12.80 -0.57 -12.71
CA GLU A 17 -12.37 0.15 -13.90
C GLU A 17 -11.41 -0.69 -14.76
N VAL A 18 -11.50 -0.52 -16.09
CA VAL A 18 -10.61 -1.19 -17.04
C VAL A 18 -9.42 -0.29 -17.34
N LEU A 19 -8.23 -0.73 -16.91
CA LEU A 19 -6.97 -0.11 -17.27
C LEU A 19 -6.38 -0.77 -18.53
N SER A 20 -6.22 0.00 -19.61
CA SER A 20 -5.55 -0.46 -20.84
C SER A 20 -4.15 0.15 -20.94
N VAL A 21 -3.13 -0.70 -20.95
CA VAL A 21 -1.72 -0.29 -21.03
C VAL A 21 -1.01 -1.08 -22.12
N ARG A 22 -0.03 -0.45 -22.78
CA ARG A 22 0.89 -1.13 -23.69
C ARG A 22 2.07 -1.64 -22.89
N ILE A 23 2.38 -2.91 -23.06
CA ILE A 23 3.55 -3.56 -22.46
C ILE A 23 4.48 -4.04 -23.57
N ASP A 24 5.78 -4.02 -23.32
CA ASP A 24 6.77 -4.61 -24.22
C ASP A 24 6.77 -6.15 -24.14
N GLU A 25 7.51 -6.76 -25.06
CA GLU A 25 7.58 -8.22 -25.14
C GLU A 25 8.33 -8.83 -23.94
N ASP A 26 9.36 -8.16 -23.40
CA ASP A 26 10.11 -8.65 -22.22
C ASP A 26 9.20 -8.79 -20.99
N LEU A 27 8.42 -7.76 -20.69
CA LEU A 27 7.49 -7.78 -19.57
C LEU A 27 6.40 -8.84 -19.75
N LYS A 28 5.90 -9.00 -20.98
CA LYS A 28 4.93 -10.04 -21.32
C LYS A 28 5.51 -11.43 -21.14
N GLU A 29 6.74 -11.69 -21.59
CA GLU A 29 7.42 -12.97 -21.43
C GLU A 29 7.63 -13.30 -19.94
N ARG A 30 8.11 -12.34 -19.15
CA ARG A 30 8.30 -12.49 -17.70
C ARG A 30 6.99 -12.78 -16.97
N LEU A 31 5.90 -12.11 -17.38
CA LEU A 31 4.57 -12.36 -16.82
C LEU A 31 4.09 -13.78 -17.13
N SER A 32 4.16 -14.20 -18.40
CA SER A 32 3.78 -15.56 -18.83
C SER A 32 4.58 -16.63 -18.10
N TYR A 33 5.91 -16.45 -18.00
CA TYR A 33 6.78 -17.36 -17.27
C TYR A 33 6.30 -17.55 -15.82
N LEU A 34 6.01 -16.47 -15.11
CA LEU A 34 5.53 -16.54 -13.73
C LEU A 34 4.15 -17.19 -13.62
N MET A 35 3.24 -16.91 -14.55
CA MET A 35 1.91 -17.50 -14.56
C MET A 35 1.98 -19.02 -14.73
N ASP A 36 2.80 -19.50 -15.68
CA ASP A 36 2.97 -20.92 -15.95
C ASP A 36 3.56 -21.66 -14.74
N HIS A 37 4.62 -21.13 -14.16
CA HIS A 37 5.32 -21.75 -13.02
C HIS A 37 4.48 -21.75 -11.74
N ARG A 38 3.61 -20.75 -11.55
CA ARG A 38 2.73 -20.65 -10.38
C ARG A 38 1.32 -21.20 -10.65
N LYS A 39 1.08 -21.80 -11.82
CA LYS A 39 -0.22 -22.36 -12.25
C LYS A 39 -1.37 -21.35 -12.15
N ILE A 40 -1.11 -20.11 -12.53
CA ILE A 40 -2.06 -19.00 -12.49
C ILE A 40 -2.82 -18.95 -13.82
N VAL A 41 -4.15 -19.01 -13.74
CA VAL A 41 -5.01 -19.05 -14.93
C VAL A 41 -5.50 -17.66 -15.32
N ASP A 42 -5.84 -16.81 -14.35
CA ASP A 42 -6.39 -15.48 -14.59
C ASP A 42 -5.29 -14.41 -14.61
N ARG A 43 -4.98 -13.93 -15.82
CA ARG A 43 -4.00 -12.85 -16.05
C ARG A 43 -4.41 -11.55 -15.37
N SER A 44 -5.68 -11.16 -15.45
CA SER A 44 -6.17 -9.88 -14.93
C SER A 44 -6.18 -9.88 -13.41
N ALA A 45 -6.57 -10.99 -12.77
CA ALA A 45 -6.49 -11.14 -11.32
C ALA A 45 -5.04 -11.07 -10.84
N TYR A 46 -4.13 -11.75 -11.53
CA TYR A 46 -2.72 -11.74 -11.14
C TYR A 46 -2.06 -10.39 -11.34
N LEU A 47 -2.37 -9.69 -12.45
CA LEU A 47 -1.85 -8.36 -12.70
C LEU A 47 -2.36 -7.36 -11.65
N ARG A 48 -3.65 -7.42 -11.28
CA ARG A 48 -4.19 -6.60 -10.18
C ARG A 48 -3.44 -6.85 -8.87
N GLN A 49 -3.16 -8.11 -8.51
CA GLN A 49 -2.37 -8.44 -7.31
C GLN A 49 -0.91 -7.98 -7.38
N LEU A 50 -0.31 -7.95 -8.57
CA LEU A 50 1.04 -7.42 -8.74
C LEU A 50 1.06 -5.89 -8.58
N ILE A 51 0.10 -5.20 -9.22
CA ILE A 51 -0.05 -3.76 -9.15
C ILE A 51 -0.34 -3.32 -7.71
N ASP A 52 -1.28 -3.98 -7.02
CA ASP A 52 -1.65 -3.66 -5.63
C ASP A 52 -0.44 -3.74 -4.68
N ARG A 53 0.35 -4.81 -4.78
CA ARG A 53 1.59 -4.95 -4.00
C ARG A 53 2.62 -3.88 -4.35
N ALA A 54 2.82 -3.61 -5.64
CA ALA A 54 3.78 -2.60 -6.08
C ALA A 54 3.38 -1.19 -5.63
N LEU A 55 2.10 -0.83 -5.77
CA LEU A 55 1.56 0.46 -5.35
C LEU A 55 1.60 0.64 -3.84
N THR A 56 1.32 -0.42 -3.08
CA THR A 56 1.43 -0.37 -1.62
C THR A 56 2.86 -0.05 -1.19
N GLU A 57 3.86 -0.71 -1.79
CA GLU A 57 5.27 -0.46 -1.46
C GLU A 57 5.70 0.95 -1.88
N ASP A 58 5.33 1.39 -3.08
CA ASP A 58 5.64 2.73 -3.61
C ASP A 58 4.99 3.84 -2.76
N LEU A 59 3.76 3.61 -2.29
CA LEU A 59 3.08 4.51 -1.35
C LEU A 59 3.83 4.60 -0.02
N LEU A 60 4.30 3.47 0.52
CA LEU A 60 5.07 3.46 1.76
C LEU A 60 6.42 4.17 1.60
N ASP A 61 7.09 4.00 0.47
CA ASP A 61 8.33 4.72 0.12
C ASP A 61 8.07 6.23 0.08
N TYR A 62 7.04 6.67 -0.64
CA TYR A 62 6.65 8.08 -0.70
C TYR A 62 6.33 8.66 0.68
N LEU A 63 5.52 7.96 1.48
CA LEU A 63 5.17 8.42 2.82
C LEU A 63 6.37 8.48 3.77
N ALA A 64 7.32 7.56 3.62
CA ALA A 64 8.56 7.59 4.37
C ALA A 64 9.39 8.84 4.05
N ASP A 65 9.46 9.24 2.78
CA ASP A 65 10.13 10.47 2.37
C ASP A 65 9.42 11.73 2.88
N GLU A 66 8.08 11.74 2.89
CA GLU A 66 7.29 12.82 3.48
C GLU A 66 7.54 12.97 4.99
N VAL A 67 7.60 11.85 5.72
CA VAL A 67 7.93 11.82 7.16
C VAL A 67 9.36 12.28 7.40
N LYS A 68 10.32 11.76 6.64
CA LYS A 68 11.74 12.14 6.72
C LYS A 68 11.95 13.63 6.46
N SER A 69 11.17 14.19 5.55
CA SER A 69 11.16 15.62 5.24
C SER A 69 10.37 16.48 6.24
N LYS A 70 9.84 15.87 7.32
CA LYS A 70 8.98 16.51 8.33
C LYS A 70 7.73 17.20 7.75
N ARG A 71 7.24 16.77 6.58
CA ARG A 71 6.02 17.31 5.96
C ARG A 71 4.76 16.72 6.59
N ILE A 72 4.83 15.47 7.02
CA ILE A 72 3.74 14.76 7.71
C ILE A 72 4.28 14.01 8.93
N SER A 73 3.42 13.77 9.93
CA SER A 73 3.78 12.94 11.08
C SER A 73 3.64 11.44 10.76
N VAL A 74 4.30 10.59 11.56
CA VAL A 74 4.17 9.12 11.47
C VAL A 74 2.71 8.67 11.58
N TRP A 75 1.93 9.30 12.46
CA TRP A 75 0.49 9.06 12.60
C TRP A 75 -0.29 9.41 11.34
N LYS A 76 0.03 10.55 10.72
CA LYS A 76 -0.63 10.96 9.47
C LYS A 76 -0.28 10.01 8.33
N ALA A 77 0.97 9.58 8.23
CA ALA A 77 1.40 8.57 7.27
C ALA A 77 0.65 7.24 7.48
N ALA A 78 0.57 6.74 8.72
CA ALA A 78 -0.16 5.52 9.06
C ALA A 78 -1.64 5.59 8.65
N SER A 79 -2.28 6.75 8.86
CA SER A 79 -3.66 7.00 8.44
C SER A 79 -3.84 7.01 6.92
N ILE A 80 -2.86 7.50 6.14
CA ILE A 80 -2.94 7.52 4.66
C ILE A 80 -2.73 6.13 4.09
N ALA A 81 -1.79 5.36 4.64
CA ALA A 81 -1.54 3.98 4.25
C ALA A 81 -2.57 2.97 4.81
N GLU A 82 -3.53 3.44 5.62
CA GLU A 82 -4.54 2.60 6.28
C GLU A 82 -3.96 1.43 7.10
N ILE A 83 -2.76 1.61 7.67
CA ILE A 83 -2.09 0.61 8.51
C ILE A 83 -2.01 1.07 9.97
N PRO A 84 -1.94 0.14 10.94
CA PRO A 84 -1.72 0.50 12.33
C PRO A 84 -0.43 1.30 12.50
N TRP A 85 -0.42 2.27 13.44
CA TRP A 85 0.75 3.10 13.72
C TRP A 85 2.04 2.28 13.95
N ARG A 86 1.94 1.18 14.70
CA ARG A 86 3.09 0.26 14.94
C ARG A 86 3.63 -0.35 13.65
N ALA A 87 2.76 -0.67 12.69
CA ALA A 87 3.18 -1.17 11.39
C ALA A 87 3.91 -0.08 10.60
N MET A 88 3.40 1.16 10.61
CA MET A 88 4.08 2.29 9.96
C MET A 88 5.47 2.55 10.56
N VAL A 89 5.61 2.52 11.89
CA VAL A 89 6.92 2.65 12.54
C VAL A 89 7.91 1.59 12.03
N ASN A 90 7.47 0.35 11.88
CA ASN A 90 8.31 -0.72 11.32
C ASN A 90 8.67 -0.45 9.85
N GLU A 91 7.72 0.04 9.05
CA GLU A 91 7.98 0.38 7.64
C GLU A 91 8.98 1.52 7.48
N LEU A 92 8.92 2.54 8.36
CA LEU A 92 9.88 3.63 8.41
C LEU A 92 11.27 3.16 8.85
N ALA A 93 11.34 2.25 9.83
CA ALA A 93 12.60 1.68 10.29
C ALA A 93 13.31 0.87 9.19
N LYS A 94 12.56 0.11 8.38
CA LYS A 94 13.12 -0.61 7.21
C LYS A 94 13.74 0.34 6.17
N ARG A 95 13.27 1.59 6.12
CA ARG A 95 13.67 2.63 5.17
C ARG A 95 14.68 3.63 5.75
N ASP A 96 15.24 3.31 6.92
CA ASP A 96 16.20 4.15 7.64
C ASP A 96 15.66 5.58 7.92
N VAL A 97 14.35 5.69 8.15
CA VAL A 97 13.72 6.94 8.56
C VAL A 97 13.64 6.97 10.09
N PRO A 98 14.28 7.97 10.75
CA PRO A 98 14.21 8.10 12.20
C PRO A 98 12.76 8.22 12.65
N THR A 99 12.32 7.25 13.45
CA THR A 99 10.92 7.12 13.90
C THR A 99 10.64 7.85 15.20
N TYR A 100 11.69 8.35 15.85
CA TYR A 100 11.61 9.13 17.08
C TYR A 100 12.46 10.38 16.90
N ASP A 101 11.79 11.50 16.62
CA ASP A 101 12.43 12.82 16.66
C ASP A 101 12.54 13.26 18.12
N GLU A 102 13.66 13.85 18.52
CA GLU A 102 13.87 14.45 19.84
C GLU A 102 12.74 15.45 20.18
N GLN A 103 12.15 16.03 19.12
CA GLN A 103 11.00 16.92 19.16
C GLN A 103 9.69 16.23 19.62
N ALA A 104 9.41 15.01 19.13
CA ALA A 104 8.23 14.24 19.52
C ALA A 104 8.32 13.77 20.99
N PHE A 105 9.52 13.37 21.42
CA PHE A 105 9.78 13.05 22.83
C PHE A 105 9.59 14.27 23.75
N ARG A 106 10.01 15.46 23.30
CA ARG A 106 9.83 16.72 24.05
C ARG A 106 8.38 17.20 24.11
N GLU A 107 7.54 16.83 23.16
CA GLU A 107 6.11 17.11 23.21
C GLU A 107 5.39 16.15 24.17
N ASP A 108 5.72 14.85 24.12
CA ASP A 108 5.21 13.86 25.08
C ASP A 108 5.61 14.20 26.53
N LEU A 109 6.84 14.65 26.76
CA LEU A 109 7.30 15.11 28.08
C LEU A 109 6.54 16.35 28.59
N ARG A 110 6.28 17.33 27.71
CA ARG A 110 5.53 18.54 28.10
C ARG A 110 4.10 18.23 28.49
N PHE A 111 3.46 17.28 27.79
CA PHE A 111 2.10 16.85 28.11
C PHE A 111 1.98 16.26 29.52
N LEU A 112 3.02 15.57 30.01
CA LEU A 112 3.09 14.99 31.35
C LEU A 112 3.42 16.00 32.46
N GLU A 113 3.99 17.16 32.13
CA GLU A 113 4.30 18.22 33.12
C GLU A 113 3.12 19.18 33.34
N GLU A 114 2.20 19.28 32.37
CA GLU A 114 1.02 20.15 32.43
C GLU A 114 -0.21 19.47 33.07
N HIS A 115 -0.14 18.17 33.39
CA HIS A 115 -1.18 17.37 34.04
C HIS A 115 -0.64 16.60 35.24
#